data_AF-A0A1Q5TPS2-F1
#
_entry.id   AF-A0A1Q5TPS2-F1
#
_cell.length_a   1.000
_cell.length_b   1.000
_cell.length_c   1.000
_cell.angle_alpha   90.00
_cell.angle_beta   90.00
_cell.angle_gamma   90.00
#
_symmetry.space_group_name_H-M   'P 1'
#
loop_
_entity.id
_entity.type
_entity.pdbx_description
1 polymer ?
#
loop_
_entity_poly.entity_id
_entity_poly.type
_entity_poly.pdbx_seq_one_letter_code
_entity_poly.pdbx_strand_id
1 'polypeptide(L)'
;MSKHIETGFDYSKYGVIVITEAANTEIVGYVEALKSLDAGQYDRDLSLGFELISAISHGWKAGFYEPTHEQMLMLWRWIASASFVQEQIDRNGTREIDNGQGGTDTAAIYLNGASAITVYPLAERLMLATHIEGFAFEQFGSEEGADMALRMYMDFVNKQPERGNRLSEKGREGLSILHDELIEAVESGEFDSMPIFH
;
A
#
# COMPACT_ATOMS: atom_id res chain seq x y z
N MET A 1 -19.50 17.35 12.91
CA MET A 1 -19.77 15.91 13.05
C MET A 1 -20.03 15.36 11.66
N SER A 2 -18.99 14.85 10.99
CA SER A 2 -19.17 14.13 9.74
C SER A 2 -19.80 12.78 10.08
N LYS A 3 -20.91 12.42 9.42
CA LYS A 3 -21.42 11.05 9.49
C LYS A 3 -20.35 10.16 8.86
N HIS A 4 -19.62 9.39 9.65
CA HIS A 4 -18.91 8.24 9.12
C HIS A 4 -19.97 7.33 8.52
N ILE A 5 -19.96 7.20 7.20
CA ILE A 5 -20.70 6.18 6.49
C ILE A 5 -19.85 4.92 6.69
N GLU A 6 -20.23 4.05 7.64
CA GLU A 6 -19.56 2.76 7.80
C GLU A 6 -19.84 1.93 6.54
N THR A 7 -18.89 1.94 5.62
CA THR A 7 -18.86 1.04 4.46
C THR A 7 -18.06 -0.18 4.88
N GLY A 8 -18.62 -1.37 4.72
CA GLY A 8 -17.94 -2.62 5.04
C GLY A 8 -17.86 -3.54 3.82
N PHE A 9 -17.03 -4.58 3.90
CA PHE A 9 -16.87 -5.55 2.81
C PHE A 9 -17.16 -6.98 3.26
N ASP A 10 -17.83 -7.73 2.38
CA ASP A 10 -17.97 -9.19 2.46
C ASP A 10 -17.64 -9.81 1.09
N TYR A 11 -17.70 -11.13 0.96
CA TYR A 11 -17.28 -11.85 -0.24
C TYR A 11 -18.32 -12.88 -0.69
N SER A 12 -18.39 -13.11 -2.00
CA SER A 12 -19.30 -14.10 -2.59
C SER A 12 -18.68 -14.75 -3.83
N LYS A 13 -19.37 -15.74 -4.39
CA LYS A 13 -18.97 -16.32 -5.69
C LYS A 13 -19.01 -15.35 -6.88
N TYR A 14 -19.62 -14.17 -6.70
CA TYR A 14 -19.78 -13.17 -7.75
C TYR A 14 -18.82 -11.98 -7.62
N GLY A 15 -18.14 -11.82 -6.47
CA GLY A 15 -17.29 -10.67 -6.18
C GLY A 15 -17.31 -10.26 -4.72
N VAL A 16 -16.73 -9.10 -4.45
CA VAL A 16 -16.79 -8.39 -3.18
C VAL A 16 -18.15 -7.72 -3.04
N ILE A 17 -18.80 -7.97 -1.91
CA ILE A 17 -20.04 -7.35 -1.50
C ILE A 17 -19.69 -6.04 -0.79
N VAL A 18 -20.18 -4.92 -1.31
CA VAL A 18 -20.07 -3.60 -0.67
C VAL A 18 -21.30 -3.39 0.19
N ILE A 19 -21.10 -3.28 1.50
CA ILE A 19 -22.16 -3.08 2.49
C ILE A 19 -22.23 -1.59 2.79
N THR A 20 -23.38 -0.99 2.48
CA THR A 20 -23.66 0.42 2.79
C THR A 20 -24.83 0.51 3.77
N GLU A 21 -24.86 1.56 4.60
CA GLU A 21 -25.96 1.81 5.55
C GLU A 21 -27.35 1.90 4.88
N ALA A 22 -27.40 2.21 3.59
CA ALA A 22 -28.64 2.40 2.83
C ALA A 22 -29.38 1.09 2.47
N ALA A 23 -28.98 -0.06 3.03
CA ALA A 23 -29.46 -1.41 2.68
C ALA A 23 -29.28 -1.78 1.19
N ASN A 24 -28.48 -1.00 0.45
CA ASN A 24 -28.06 -1.32 -0.90
C ASN A 24 -26.80 -2.18 -0.82
N THR A 25 -26.88 -3.35 -1.45
CA THR A 25 -25.75 -4.24 -1.64
C THR A 25 -25.30 -4.14 -3.09
N GLU A 26 -24.12 -3.56 -3.30
CA GLU A 26 -23.44 -3.60 -4.59
C GLU A 26 -22.45 -4.77 -4.60
N ILE A 27 -22.28 -5.42 -5.74
CA ILE A 27 -21.24 -6.43 -5.93
C ILE A 27 -20.24 -5.91 -6.94
N VAL A 28 -18.99 -5.80 -6.50
CA VAL A 28 -17.84 -5.41 -7.32
C VAL A 28 -17.02 -6.67 -7.61
N GLY A 29 -16.63 -6.89 -8.86
CA GLY A 29 -15.77 -8.02 -9.22
C GLY A 29 -14.43 -7.98 -8.48
N TYR A 30 -13.86 -9.13 -8.13
CA TYR A 30 -12.58 -9.19 -7.37
C TYR A 30 -11.43 -8.43 -8.03
N VAL A 31 -11.32 -8.52 -9.36
CA VAL A 31 -10.30 -7.81 -10.12
C VAL A 31 -10.52 -6.29 -10.07
N GLU A 32 -11.77 -5.84 -10.10
CA GLU A 32 -12.09 -4.42 -10.03
C GLU A 32 -11.86 -3.87 -8.62
N ALA A 33 -12.22 -4.64 -7.60
CA ALA A 33 -11.88 -4.35 -6.21
C ALA A 33 -10.36 -4.23 -6.02
N LEU A 34 -9.56 -5.14 -6.58
CA LEU A 34 -8.10 -5.03 -6.51
C LEU A 34 -7.57 -3.78 -7.24
N LYS A 35 -8.09 -3.46 -8.42
CA LYS A 35 -7.72 -2.24 -9.16
C LYS A 35 -8.06 -0.97 -8.38
N SER A 36 -9.16 -0.98 -7.63
CA SER A 36 -9.54 0.16 -6.80
C SER A 36 -8.55 0.43 -5.66
N LEU A 37 -7.95 -0.61 -5.09
CA LEU A 37 -6.86 -0.50 -4.12
C LEU A 37 -5.62 0.11 -4.77
N ASP A 38 -5.19 -0.44 -5.91
CA ASP A 38 -3.98 0.02 -6.61
C ASP A 38 -4.10 1.48 -7.09
N ALA A 39 -5.30 1.86 -7.56
CA ALA A 39 -5.64 3.24 -7.92
C ALA A 39 -5.69 4.21 -6.73
N GLY A 40 -5.48 3.74 -5.50
CA GLY A 40 -5.39 4.57 -4.31
C GLY A 40 -6.72 5.04 -3.74
N GLN A 41 -7.85 4.43 -4.11
CA GLN A 41 -9.17 4.82 -3.60
C GLN A 41 -9.27 4.72 -2.07
N TYR A 42 -8.42 3.90 -1.45
CA TYR A 42 -8.38 3.64 -0.01
C TYR A 42 -7.15 4.23 0.68
N ASP A 43 -6.37 5.06 0.01
CA ASP A 43 -5.12 5.62 0.60
C ASP A 43 -5.40 6.58 1.76
N ARG A 44 -6.60 7.17 1.82
CA ARG A 44 -7.06 8.03 2.92
C ARG A 44 -7.68 7.25 4.08
N ASP A 45 -8.06 5.99 3.86
CA ASP A 45 -8.63 5.10 4.86
C ASP A 45 -8.04 3.70 4.69
N LEU A 46 -6.82 3.56 5.21
CA LEU A 46 -6.07 2.29 5.11
C LEU A 46 -6.80 1.15 5.81
N SER A 47 -7.55 1.44 6.87
CA SER A 47 -8.36 0.44 7.58
C SER A 47 -9.40 -0.17 6.64
N LEU A 48 -10.16 0.70 5.95
CA LEU A 48 -11.14 0.27 4.96
C LEU A 48 -10.48 -0.51 3.80
N GLY A 49 -9.30 -0.09 3.35
CA GLY A 49 -8.53 -0.84 2.36
C GLY A 49 -8.10 -2.24 2.83
N PHE A 50 -7.71 -2.40 4.10
CA PHE A 50 -7.42 -3.72 4.68
C PHE A 50 -8.66 -4.61 4.81
N GLU A 51 -9.83 -4.04 5.06
CA GLU A 51 -11.10 -4.77 5.02
C GLU A 51 -11.40 -5.29 3.60
N LEU A 52 -11.19 -4.46 2.58
CA LEU A 52 -11.35 -4.88 1.19
C LEU A 52 -10.40 -6.03 0.83
N ILE A 53 -9.15 -5.95 1.26
CA ILE A 53 -8.15 -7.03 1.10
C ILE A 53 -8.60 -8.31 1.80
N SER A 54 -9.22 -8.18 2.96
CA SER A 54 -9.74 -9.33 3.70
C SER A 54 -10.86 -10.01 2.92
N ALA A 55 -11.79 -9.25 2.34
CA ALA A 55 -12.84 -9.79 1.46
C ALA A 55 -12.26 -10.47 0.20
N ILE A 56 -11.30 -9.84 -0.48
CA ILE A 56 -10.61 -10.43 -1.65
C ILE A 56 -9.91 -11.74 -1.25
N SER A 57 -9.18 -11.73 -0.13
CA SER A 57 -8.43 -12.89 0.37
C SER A 57 -9.35 -14.04 0.78
N HIS A 58 -10.52 -13.76 1.35
CA HIS A 58 -11.52 -14.77 1.65
C HIS A 58 -12.15 -15.36 0.39
N GLY A 59 -12.46 -14.53 -0.61
CA GLY A 59 -12.91 -14.99 -1.93
C GLY A 59 -11.90 -15.94 -2.59
N TRP A 60 -10.61 -15.62 -2.50
CA TRP A 60 -9.55 -16.51 -2.98
C TRP A 60 -9.50 -17.82 -2.21
N LYS A 61 -9.46 -17.79 -0.88
CA LYS A 61 -9.45 -19.00 -0.03
C LYS A 61 -10.68 -19.89 -0.23
N ALA A 62 -11.82 -19.30 -0.57
CA ALA A 62 -13.06 -20.02 -0.86
C ALA A 62 -13.11 -20.61 -2.28
N GLY A 63 -12.12 -20.34 -3.14
CA GLY A 63 -12.07 -20.80 -4.53
C GLY A 63 -13.01 -20.05 -5.47
N PHE A 64 -13.48 -18.86 -5.08
CA PHE A 64 -14.33 -18.00 -5.91
C PHE A 64 -13.55 -17.09 -6.84
N TYR A 65 -12.26 -16.92 -6.54
CA TYR A 65 -11.34 -16.06 -7.26
C TYR A 65 -9.96 -16.73 -7.28
N GLU A 66 -9.32 -16.75 -8.44
CA GLU A 66 -7.95 -17.22 -8.59
C GLU A 66 -7.13 -16.05 -9.15
N PRO A 67 -6.37 -15.33 -8.28
CA PRO A 67 -5.58 -14.20 -8.74
C PRO A 67 -4.42 -14.66 -9.63
N THR A 68 -4.14 -13.90 -10.69
CA THR A 68 -2.90 -14.08 -11.46
C THR A 68 -1.67 -13.66 -10.64
N HIS A 69 -0.46 -14.02 -11.06
CA HIS A 69 0.78 -13.56 -10.42
C HIS A 69 0.87 -12.03 -10.35
N GLU A 70 0.49 -11.33 -11.42
CA GLU A 70 0.42 -9.87 -11.45
C GLU A 70 -0.58 -9.32 -10.42
N GLN A 71 -1.77 -9.93 -10.30
CA GLN A 71 -2.76 -9.52 -9.32
C GLN A 71 -2.30 -9.79 -7.88
N MET A 72 -1.60 -10.90 -7.64
CA MET A 72 -0.96 -11.17 -6.35
C MET A 72 0.11 -10.14 -6.03
N LEU A 73 0.92 -9.76 -7.01
CA LEU A 73 1.95 -8.74 -6.85
C LEU A 73 1.33 -7.38 -6.49
N MET A 74 0.28 -6.96 -7.22
CA MET A 74 -0.49 -5.74 -6.90
C MET A 74 -1.06 -5.77 -5.47
N LEU A 75 -1.67 -6.88 -5.08
CA LEU A 75 -2.26 -7.05 -3.75
C LEU A 75 -1.21 -6.90 -2.65
N TRP A 76 -0.08 -7.60 -2.79
CA TRP A 76 0.99 -7.61 -1.80
C TRP A 76 1.78 -6.30 -1.74
N ARG A 77 1.96 -5.63 -2.88
CA ARG A 77 2.53 -4.28 -2.94
C ARG A 77 1.68 -3.29 -2.15
N TRP A 78 0.35 -3.35 -2.32
CA TRP A 78 -0.56 -2.53 -1.53
C TRP A 78 -0.45 -2.85 -0.04
N ILE A 79 -0.46 -4.14 0.35
CA ILE A 79 -0.35 -4.55 1.76
C ILE A 79 0.95 -4.02 2.38
N ALA A 80 2.09 -4.17 1.70
CA ALA A 80 3.39 -3.73 2.19
C ALA A 80 3.42 -2.19 2.37
N SER A 81 3.00 -1.46 1.34
CA SER A 81 2.88 0.01 1.36
C SER A 81 1.98 0.50 2.50
N ALA A 82 0.74 0.02 2.57
CA ALA A 82 -0.22 0.43 3.60
C ALA A 82 0.25 0.06 5.01
N SER A 83 0.89 -1.10 5.18
CA SER A 83 1.44 -1.51 6.48
C SER A 83 2.55 -0.58 6.94
N PHE A 84 3.43 -0.16 6.03
CA PHE A 84 4.49 0.79 6.34
C PHE A 84 3.95 2.17 6.70
N VAL A 85 3.08 2.73 5.86
CA VAL A 85 2.46 4.04 6.11
C VAL A 85 1.70 4.03 7.43
N GLN A 86 0.89 3.01 7.71
CA GLN A 86 0.17 2.90 8.97
C GLN A 86 1.13 2.84 10.17
N GLU A 87 2.25 2.11 10.06
CA GLU A 87 3.24 2.06 11.13
C GLU A 87 3.96 3.40 11.34
N GLN A 88 4.17 4.19 10.29
CA GLN A 88 4.68 5.57 10.40
C GLN A 88 3.67 6.50 11.08
N ILE A 89 2.38 6.40 10.72
CA ILE A 89 1.30 7.13 11.38
C ILE A 89 1.27 6.80 12.88
N ASP A 90 1.29 5.51 13.21
CA ASP A 90 1.21 5.02 14.60
C ASP A 90 2.41 5.50 15.44
N ARG A 91 3.59 5.63 14.85
CA ARG A 91 4.84 5.96 15.56
C ARG A 91 5.16 7.45 15.60
N ASN A 92 5.00 8.13 14.47
CA ASN A 92 5.54 9.47 14.24
C ASN A 92 4.42 10.50 13.97
N GLY A 93 3.19 10.04 13.78
CA GLY A 93 2.05 10.89 13.46
C GLY A 93 2.00 11.32 12.00
N THR A 94 1.24 12.37 11.74
CA THR A 94 0.96 12.90 10.39
C THR A 94 1.29 14.38 10.27
N ARG A 95 1.43 14.84 9.04
CA ARG A 95 1.55 16.26 8.68
C ARG A 95 0.57 16.62 7.56
N GLU A 96 -0.09 17.76 7.71
CA GLU A 96 -0.87 18.37 6.63
C GLU A 96 0.06 19.05 5.62
N ILE A 97 -0.13 18.73 4.34
CA ILE A 97 0.66 19.24 3.21
C ILE A 97 -0.28 19.95 2.25
N ASP A 98 0.05 21.17 1.84
CA ASP A 98 -0.69 21.89 0.80
C ASP A 98 -0.66 21.08 -0.51
N ASN A 99 -1.84 20.78 -1.05
CA ASN A 99 -1.98 19.95 -2.24
C ASN A 99 -1.95 20.76 -3.56
N GLY A 100 -1.72 22.08 -3.47
CA GLY A 100 -1.69 22.97 -4.63
C GLY A 100 -3.06 23.22 -5.27
N GLN A 101 -4.14 22.64 -4.72
CA GLN A 101 -5.53 22.77 -5.19
C GLN A 101 -6.41 23.54 -4.20
N GLY A 102 -5.79 24.28 -3.27
CA GLY A 102 -6.50 25.05 -2.24
C GLY A 102 -6.98 24.22 -1.05
N GLY A 103 -6.42 23.02 -0.85
CA GLY A 103 -6.66 22.17 0.31
C GLY A 103 -5.38 21.56 0.85
N THR A 104 -5.51 20.64 1.80
CA THR A 104 -4.39 19.87 2.34
C THR A 104 -4.61 18.38 2.15
N ASP A 105 -3.51 17.65 1.94
CA ASP A 105 -3.44 16.20 2.08
C ASP A 105 -2.73 15.85 3.39
N THR A 106 -3.18 14.77 4.03
CA THR A 106 -2.55 14.23 5.24
C THR A 106 -1.48 13.21 4.84
N ALA A 107 -0.24 13.43 5.27
CA ALA A 107 0.90 12.56 5.00
C ALA A 107 1.44 11.93 6.28
N ALA A 108 1.94 10.70 6.22
CA ALA A 108 2.62 10.09 7.35
C ALA A 108 4.06 10.61 7.45
N ILE A 109 4.63 10.63 8.66
CA ILE A 109 5.98 11.12 8.90
C ILE A 109 6.93 9.91 9.04
N TYR A 110 7.94 9.82 8.18
CA TYR A 110 9.09 8.92 8.39
C TYR A 110 10.23 9.70 9.06
N LEU A 111 10.94 9.06 9.98
CA LEU A 111 12.06 9.63 10.74
C LEU A 111 13.19 8.60 10.86
N ASN A 112 14.38 8.93 10.36
CA ASN A 112 15.57 8.07 10.46
C ASN A 112 16.49 8.42 11.65
N GLY A 113 16.01 9.28 12.56
CA GLY A 113 16.74 9.76 13.73
C GLY A 113 17.45 11.11 13.52
N ALA A 114 17.73 11.51 12.28
CA ALA A 114 18.33 12.80 11.95
C ALA A 114 17.39 13.70 11.13
N SER A 115 16.74 13.11 10.13
CA SER A 115 15.91 13.80 9.14
C SER A 115 14.53 13.16 9.06
N ALA A 116 13.55 13.97 8.65
CA ALA A 116 12.17 13.54 8.50
C ALA A 116 11.63 13.89 7.12
N ILE A 117 10.95 12.92 6.51
CA ILE A 117 10.25 13.09 5.23
C ILE A 117 8.79 12.67 5.38
N THR A 118 7.96 13.14 4.47
CA THR A 118 6.56 12.70 4.38
C THR A 118 6.44 11.52 3.42
N VAL A 119 5.71 10.49 3.82
CA VAL A 119 5.47 9.28 3.03
C VAL A 119 3.98 9.11 2.76
N TYR A 120 3.66 8.64 1.54
CA TYR A 120 2.29 8.45 1.05
C TYR A 120 2.12 7.04 0.49
N PRO A 121 0.97 6.38 0.64
CA PRO A 121 0.78 5.01 0.15
C PRO A 121 1.08 4.85 -1.35
N LEU A 122 0.69 5.82 -2.18
CA LEU A 122 1.00 5.81 -3.60
C LEU A 122 2.51 5.91 -3.87
N ALA A 123 3.22 6.81 -3.18
CA ALA A 123 4.67 6.95 -3.31
C ALA A 123 5.39 5.66 -2.90
N GLU A 124 4.95 5.03 -1.81
CA GLU A 124 5.44 3.73 -1.38
C GLU A 124 5.20 2.66 -2.46
N ARG A 125 4.00 2.58 -3.04
CA ARG A 125 3.72 1.60 -4.11
C ARG A 125 4.64 1.83 -5.31
N LEU A 126 4.93 3.07 -5.67
CA LEU A 126 5.85 3.40 -6.76
C LEU A 126 7.29 2.99 -6.42
N MET A 127 7.78 3.34 -5.22
CA MET A 127 9.11 2.94 -4.75
C MET A 127 9.29 1.42 -4.75
N LEU A 128 8.30 0.69 -4.25
CA LEU A 128 8.30 -0.77 -4.25
C LEU A 128 8.35 -1.33 -5.68
N ALA A 129 7.57 -0.76 -6.61
CA ALA A 129 7.56 -1.17 -8.00
C ALA A 129 8.89 -0.88 -8.72
N THR A 130 9.52 0.28 -8.46
CA THR A 130 10.76 0.67 -9.15
C THR A 130 11.99 -0.02 -8.56
N HIS A 131 12.13 -0.05 -7.24
CA HIS A 131 13.36 -0.51 -6.59
C HIS A 131 13.36 -1.99 -6.23
N ILE A 132 12.21 -2.57 -5.88
CA ILE A 132 12.12 -4.00 -5.58
C ILE A 132 11.77 -4.79 -6.83
N GLU A 133 10.65 -4.46 -7.49
CA GLU A 133 10.22 -5.23 -8.67
C GLU A 133 11.11 -4.94 -9.87
N GLY A 134 11.47 -3.67 -10.12
CA GLY A 134 12.40 -3.31 -11.19
C GLY A 134 13.72 -4.08 -11.10
N PHE A 135 14.34 -4.10 -9.92
CA PHE A 135 15.54 -4.90 -9.67
C PHE A 135 15.29 -6.40 -9.89
N ALA A 136 14.19 -6.95 -9.37
CA ALA A 136 13.88 -8.37 -9.53
C ALA A 136 13.67 -8.76 -11.01
N PHE A 137 12.97 -7.93 -11.78
CA PHE A 137 12.71 -8.17 -13.19
C PHE A 137 13.99 -8.04 -14.04
N GLU A 138 14.83 -7.07 -13.75
CA GLU A 138 16.12 -6.90 -14.45
C GLU A 138 17.03 -8.11 -14.24
N GLN A 139 17.06 -8.66 -13.02
CA GLN A 139 17.98 -9.74 -12.67
C GLN A 139 17.49 -11.13 -13.02
N PHE A 140 16.18 -11.38 -12.92
CA PHE A 140 15.61 -12.73 -13.02
C PHE A 140 14.62 -12.89 -14.18
N GLY A 141 14.27 -11.82 -14.88
CA GLY A 141 13.20 -11.85 -15.89
C GLY A 141 11.81 -11.74 -15.27
N SER A 142 10.78 -11.76 -16.12
CA SER A 142 9.42 -11.38 -15.71
C SER A 142 8.75 -12.37 -14.75
N GLU A 143 8.90 -13.68 -14.95
CA GLU A 143 8.21 -14.70 -14.16
C GLU A 143 8.92 -14.90 -12.82
N GLU A 144 10.21 -15.25 -12.85
CA GLU A 144 11.02 -15.45 -11.66
C GLU A 144 11.21 -14.16 -10.84
N GLY A 145 11.27 -13.00 -11.50
CA GLY A 145 11.31 -11.71 -10.83
C GLY A 145 10.01 -11.38 -10.08
N ALA A 146 8.85 -11.70 -10.67
CA ALA A 146 7.55 -11.51 -10.00
C ALA A 146 7.44 -12.41 -8.76
N ASP A 147 7.86 -13.68 -8.89
CA ASP A 147 7.90 -14.63 -7.79
C ASP A 147 8.83 -14.18 -6.66
N MET A 148 10.00 -13.62 -7.00
CA MET A 148 10.94 -13.08 -6.02
C MET A 148 10.33 -11.88 -5.27
N ALA A 149 9.80 -10.89 -6.00
CA ALA A 149 9.19 -9.70 -5.42
C ALA A 149 8.00 -10.06 -4.52
N LEU A 150 7.15 -11.00 -4.96
CA LEU A 150 6.04 -11.51 -4.16
C LEU A 150 6.51 -12.14 -2.84
N ARG A 151 7.56 -12.97 -2.87
CA ARG A 151 8.14 -13.57 -1.65
C ARG A 151 8.72 -12.50 -0.73
N MET A 152 9.39 -11.48 -1.27
CA MET A 152 9.91 -10.35 -0.47
C MET A 152 8.77 -9.60 0.23
N TYR A 153 7.68 -9.27 -0.47
CA TYR A 153 6.54 -8.61 0.15
C TYR A 153 5.86 -9.47 1.22
N MET A 154 5.75 -10.78 0.99
CA MET A 154 5.24 -11.70 2.00
C MET A 154 6.14 -11.74 3.25
N ASP A 155 7.46 -11.67 3.07
CA ASP A 155 8.44 -11.60 4.15
C ASP A 155 8.41 -10.26 4.90
N PHE A 156 7.98 -9.17 4.25
CA PHE A 156 7.88 -7.84 4.86
C PHE A 156 6.72 -7.70 5.84
N VAL A 157 5.75 -8.62 5.82
CA VAL A 157 4.50 -8.46 6.56
C VAL A 157 4.31 -9.63 7.53
N ASN A 158 4.20 -9.30 8.82
CA ASN A 158 3.74 -10.23 9.84
C ASN A 158 2.20 -10.31 9.80
N LYS A 159 1.68 -11.50 9.49
CA LYS A 159 0.25 -11.78 9.68
C LYS A 159 -0.03 -12.00 11.17
N GLN A 160 -0.57 -11.00 11.85
CA GLN A 160 -1.03 -11.14 13.23
C GLN A 160 -2.57 -11.15 13.28
N PRO A 161 -3.20 -12.28 13.64
CA PRO A 161 -4.67 -12.39 13.65
C PRO A 161 -5.37 -11.36 14.54
N GLU A 162 -4.73 -10.89 15.60
CA GLU A 162 -5.34 -10.00 16.60
C GLU A 162 -5.06 -8.50 16.38
N ARG A 163 -4.04 -8.15 15.59
CA ARG A 163 -3.57 -6.77 15.42
C ARG A 163 -3.53 -6.30 13.96
N GLY A 164 -4.01 -7.12 13.04
CA GLY A 164 -3.95 -6.86 11.60
C GLY A 164 -2.56 -7.09 11.01
N ASN A 165 -2.40 -6.76 9.74
CA ASN A 165 -1.10 -6.79 9.06
C ASN A 165 -0.21 -5.69 9.67
N ARG A 166 0.99 -6.08 10.10
CA ARG A 166 2.05 -5.19 10.59
C ARG A 166 3.35 -5.56 9.92
N LEU A 167 4.29 -4.64 9.82
CA LEU A 167 5.58 -5.01 9.23
C LEU A 167 6.30 -6.04 10.09
N SER A 168 7.01 -6.94 9.41
CA SER A 168 8.02 -7.78 10.02
C SER A 168 9.26 -6.95 10.37
N GLU A 169 10.20 -7.53 11.11
CA GLU A 169 11.50 -6.90 11.35
C GLU A 169 12.24 -6.65 10.02
N LYS A 170 12.25 -7.64 9.12
CA LYS A 170 12.79 -7.50 7.77
C LYS A 170 12.11 -6.40 6.97
N GLY A 171 10.78 -6.31 7.05
CA GLY A 171 10.02 -5.27 6.34
C GLY A 171 10.35 -3.87 6.86
N ARG A 172 10.48 -3.70 8.17
CA ARG A 172 10.95 -2.44 8.77
C ARG A 172 12.34 -2.08 8.30
N GLU A 173 13.29 -3.01 8.40
CA GLU A 173 14.68 -2.78 8.03
C GLU A 173 14.80 -2.44 6.53
N GLY A 174 14.25 -3.29 5.66
CA GLY A 174 14.34 -3.11 4.21
C GLY A 174 13.70 -1.81 3.73
N LEU A 175 12.53 -1.44 4.27
CA LEU A 175 11.89 -0.18 3.90
C LEU A 175 12.60 1.03 4.49
N SER A 176 13.16 0.93 5.70
CA SER A 176 13.95 2.04 6.27
C SER A 176 15.20 2.30 5.45
N ILE A 177 15.90 1.27 4.98
CA ILE A 177 17.07 1.41 4.08
C ILE A 177 16.70 2.22 2.83
N LEU A 178 15.60 1.87 2.15
CA LEU A 178 15.17 2.60 0.94
C LEU A 178 14.85 4.09 1.21
N HIS A 179 14.29 4.39 2.38
CA HIS A 179 13.98 5.78 2.75
C HIS A 179 15.22 6.55 3.21
N ASP A 180 16.15 5.88 3.88
CA ASP A 180 17.41 6.47 4.32
C ASP A 180 18.28 6.81 3.11
N GLU A 181 18.36 5.91 2.12
CA GLU A 181 19.01 6.16 0.83
C GLU A 181 18.37 7.35 0.09
N LEU A 182 17.03 7.47 0.10
CA LEU A 182 16.34 8.62 -0.47
C LEU A 182 16.71 9.94 0.24
N ILE A 183 16.77 9.92 1.58
CA ILE A 183 17.17 11.09 2.37
C ILE A 183 18.61 11.49 2.03
N GLU A 184 19.53 10.52 1.99
CA GLU A 184 20.94 10.76 1.64
C GLU A 184 21.08 11.35 0.22
N ALA A 185 20.35 10.81 -0.75
CA ALA A 185 20.33 11.33 -2.12
C ALA A 185 19.86 12.79 -2.18
N VAL A 186 18.77 13.12 -1.47
CA VAL A 186 18.27 14.50 -1.37
C VAL A 186 19.27 15.43 -0.68
N GLU A 187 19.85 15.01 0.44
CA GLU A 187 20.82 15.82 1.21
C GLU A 187 22.13 16.05 0.44
N SER A 188 22.53 15.09 -0.42
CA SER A 188 23.70 15.22 -1.28
C SER A 188 23.50 16.15 -2.48
N GLY A 189 22.26 16.62 -2.72
CA GLY A 189 21.92 17.46 -3.86
C GLY A 189 21.83 16.71 -5.18
N GLU A 190 21.67 15.38 -5.16
CA GLU A 190 21.57 14.55 -6.37
C GLU A 190 20.46 15.06 -7.32
N PHE A 191 19.37 15.57 -6.74
CA PHE A 191 18.22 16.08 -7.48
C PHE A 191 18.27 17.59 -7.81
N ASP A 192 19.30 18.33 -7.39
CA ASP A 192 19.43 19.78 -7.66
C ASP A 192 19.58 20.11 -9.16
N SER A 193 19.86 19.09 -9.98
CA SER A 193 19.96 19.19 -11.44
C SER A 193 18.70 18.71 -12.18
N MET A 194 17.68 18.23 -11.49
CA MET A 194 16.44 17.79 -12.13
C MET A 194 15.58 18.99 -12.56
N PRO A 195 15.05 18.98 -13.80
CA PRO A 195 14.16 20.04 -14.24
C PRO A 195 12.92 20.10 -13.34
N ILE A 196 12.65 21.29 -12.80
CA ILE A 196 11.40 21.56 -12.08
C ILE A 196 10.28 21.59 -13.13
N PHE A 197 9.42 20.59 -13.13
CA PHE A 197 8.19 20.64 -13.92
C PHE A 197 7.18 21.51 -13.17
N HIS A 198 6.89 22.69 -13.73
CA HIS A 198 5.82 23.59 -13.33
C HIS A 198 4.48 23.16 -13.93
#